data_AF-A0A4Q1B9T6-F1
#
_entry.id   AF-A0A4Q1B9T6-F1
#
_cell.length_a   1.000
_cell.length_b   1.000
_cell.length_c   1.000
_cell.angle_alpha   90.00
_cell.angle_beta   90.00
_cell.angle_gamma   90.00
#
_symmetry.space_group_name_H-M   'P 1'
#
loop_
_entity.id
_entity.type
_entity.pdbx_description
1 polymer ?
#
loop_
_entity_poly.entity_id
_entity_poly.type
_entity_poly.pdbx_seq_one_letter_code
_entity_poly.pdbx_strand_id
1 'polypeptide(L)'
;MSIIDSQLRQGEQVINKTEAAMQLHKAPQSYPGFIVLTNQRIFWVASGGLHGYEVDNSFELEAISKVKCGTVIIFYRIVIYLKNGDSILFNQVDKRSAKAFVEAYNQLTN
;
A
#
# COMPACT_ATOMS: atom_id res chain seq x y z
N MET A 1 -4.19 14.24 16.04
CA MET A 1 -3.25 13.20 15.58
C MET A 1 -3.94 12.42 14.49
N SER A 2 -3.35 12.30 13.30
CA SER A 2 -3.98 11.56 12.20
C SER A 2 -3.97 10.06 12.52
N ILE A 3 -4.96 9.31 12.02
CA ILE A 3 -5.04 7.84 12.19
C ILE A 3 -3.75 7.15 11.71
N ILE A 4 -3.07 7.73 10.71
CA ILE A 4 -1.80 7.22 10.20
C ILE A 4 -0.67 7.48 11.19
N ASP A 5 -0.67 8.65 11.83
CA ASP A 5 0.38 9.03 12.79
C ASP A 5 0.38 8.09 13.99
N SER A 6 -0.81 7.62 14.41
CA SER A 6 -0.93 6.62 15.48
C SER A 6 -0.46 5.21 15.09
N GLN A 7 -0.28 4.93 13.80
CA GLN A 7 0.17 3.63 13.28
C GLN A 7 1.67 3.62 13.00
N LEU A 8 2.35 4.77 13.11
CA LEU A 8 3.79 4.87 12.89
C LEU A 8 4.56 4.23 14.05
N ARG A 9 5.57 3.45 13.71
CA ARG A 9 6.57 2.95 14.65
C ARG A 9 7.54 4.06 15.03
N GLN A 10 8.31 3.86 16.10
CA GLN A 10 9.33 4.82 16.50
C GLN A 10 10.35 5.06 15.36
N GLY A 11 10.59 6.34 15.04
CA GLY A 11 11.50 6.74 13.96
C GLY A 11 10.97 6.52 12.53
N GLU A 12 9.71 6.08 12.39
CA GLU A 12 9.06 5.90 11.11
C GLU A 12 8.56 7.26 10.57
N GLN A 13 8.88 7.56 9.32
CA GLN A 13 8.48 8.79 8.63
C GLN A 13 7.69 8.45 7.38
N VAL A 14 6.55 9.10 7.19
CA VAL A 14 5.73 8.96 5.97
C VAL A 14 6.45 9.61 4.80
N ILE A 15 6.68 8.84 3.75
CA ILE A 15 7.29 9.30 2.49
C ILE A 15 6.21 9.57 1.46
N ASN A 16 5.23 8.67 1.36
CA ASN A 16 4.10 8.82 0.45
C ASN A 16 2.84 8.20 1.04
N LYS A 17 1.68 8.72 0.65
CA LYS A 17 0.37 8.21 1.03
C LYS A 17 -0.59 8.43 -0.13
N THR A 18 -1.39 7.42 -0.45
CA THR A 18 -2.53 7.60 -1.37
C THR A 18 -3.72 6.73 -0.99
N GLU A 19 -4.89 7.12 -1.49
CA GLU A 19 -6.11 6.30 -1.40
C GLU A 19 -5.96 5.07 -2.29
N ALA A 20 -6.27 3.91 -1.71
CA ALA A 20 -6.19 2.65 -2.42
C ALA A 20 -7.09 1.59 -1.78
N ALA A 21 -7.69 0.76 -2.61
CA ALA A 21 -8.53 -0.34 -2.13
C ALA A 21 -7.74 -1.66 -2.14
N MET A 22 -7.42 -2.21 -0.97
CA MET A 22 -6.70 -3.48 -0.87
C MET A 22 -7.61 -4.65 -1.23
N GLN A 23 -7.14 -5.53 -2.11
CA GLN A 23 -7.80 -6.80 -2.38
C GLN A 23 -7.24 -7.88 -1.45
N LEU A 24 -8.03 -8.28 -0.46
CA LEU A 24 -7.67 -9.36 0.45
C LEU A 24 -7.65 -10.71 -0.28
N HIS A 25 -6.75 -11.61 0.11
CA HIS A 25 -6.55 -12.90 -0.55
C HIS A 25 -7.87 -13.70 -0.62
N LYS A 26 -8.21 -14.21 -1.82
CA LYS A 26 -9.48 -14.90 -2.17
C LYS A 26 -10.76 -14.06 -2.09
N ALA A 27 -10.69 -12.79 -1.68
CA ALA A 27 -11.86 -11.91 -1.72
C ALA A 27 -12.09 -11.37 -3.15
N PRO A 28 -13.33 -11.44 -3.67
CA PRO A 28 -13.66 -10.82 -4.96
C PRO A 28 -13.72 -9.28 -4.86
N GLN A 29 -13.88 -8.75 -3.64
CA GLN A 29 -14.01 -7.32 -3.37
C GLN A 29 -12.71 -6.71 -2.84
N SER A 30 -12.51 -5.42 -3.15
CA SER A 30 -11.44 -4.61 -2.59
C SER A 30 -12.02 -3.70 -1.49
N TYR A 31 -11.26 -3.50 -0.42
CA TYR A 31 -11.68 -2.70 0.72
C TYR A 31 -10.97 -1.34 0.69
N PRO A 32 -11.69 -0.22 0.84
CA PRO A 32 -11.12 1.11 0.72
C PRO A 32 -10.22 1.43 1.92
N GLY A 33 -9.19 2.24 1.68
CA GLY A 33 -8.26 2.68 2.72
C GLY A 33 -7.15 3.56 2.17
N PHE A 34 -6.07 3.66 2.92
CA PHE A 34 -4.86 4.38 2.53
C PHE A 34 -3.67 3.43 2.54
N ILE A 35 -2.95 3.38 1.41
CA ILE A 35 -1.62 2.78 1.36
C ILE A 35 -0.59 3.85 1.73
N VAL A 36 0.29 3.51 2.65
CA VAL A 36 1.29 4.40 3.23
C VAL A 36 2.66 3.78 3.02
N LEU A 37 3.55 4.53 2.38
CA LEU A 37 4.97 4.23 2.28
C LEU A 37 5.71 5.02 3.35
N THR A 38 6.53 4.33 4.13
CA THR A 38 7.44 4.95 5.10
C THR A 38 8.88 4.61 4.77
N ASN A 39 9.81 5.20 5.52
CA ASN A 39 11.23 4.85 5.46
C ASN A 39 11.56 3.41 5.91
N GLN A 40 10.58 2.63 6.39
CA GLN A 40 10.80 1.28 6.93
C GLN A 40 9.94 0.20 6.25
N ARG A 41 8.70 0.54 5.87
CA ARG A 41 7.73 -0.43 5.34
C ARG A 41 6.68 0.23 4.45
N ILE A 42 5.86 -0.61 3.83
CA ILE A 42 4.56 -0.22 3.29
C ILE A 42 3.48 -0.80 4.19
N PHE A 43 2.51 0.01 4.62
CA PHE A 43 1.34 -0.50 5.33
C PHE A 43 0.05 0.10 4.78
N TRP A 44 -1.06 -0.54 5.12
CA TRP A 44 -2.39 -0.15 4.71
C TRP A 44 -3.29 0.01 5.92
N VAL A 45 -4.09 1.08 5.90
CA VAL A 45 -5.10 1.36 6.91
C VAL A 45 -6.45 1.36 6.23
N ALA A 46 -7.35 0.48 6.66
CA ALA A 46 -8.69 0.41 6.13
C ALA A 46 -9.51 1.63 6.55
N SER A 47 -10.48 1.97 5.70
CA SER A 47 -11.53 2.94 6.01
C SER A 47 -12.83 2.21 6.35
N GLY A 48 -13.69 2.86 7.15
CA GLY A 48 -15.02 2.34 7.48
C GLY A 48 -14.98 1.15 8.45
N GLY A 49 -15.91 0.20 8.28
CA GLY A 49 -16.13 -0.89 9.24
C GLY A 49 -14.98 -1.90 9.39
N LEU A 50 -14.01 -1.91 8.48
CA LEU A 50 -12.82 -2.77 8.57
C LEU A 50 -11.65 -2.08 9.30
N HIS A 51 -11.78 -0.79 9.62
CA HIS A 51 -10.74 -0.05 10.34
C HIS A 51 -10.46 -0.68 11.71
N GLY A 52 -9.19 -0.99 11.99
CA GLY A 52 -8.76 -1.66 13.22
C GLY A 52 -8.92 -3.18 13.22
N TYR A 53 -9.39 -3.77 12.12
CA TYR A 53 -9.56 -5.21 11.91
C TYR A 53 -8.79 -5.70 10.68
N GLU A 54 -7.78 -4.95 10.24
CA GLU A 54 -6.98 -5.29 9.07
C GLU A 54 -6.12 -6.53 9.31
N VAL A 55 -5.95 -7.35 8.28
CA VAL A 55 -5.09 -8.54 8.28
C VAL A 55 -4.10 -8.42 7.12
N ASP A 56 -2.85 -8.84 7.35
CA ASP A 56 -1.76 -8.79 6.37
C ASP A 56 -1.62 -7.40 5.72
N ASN A 57 -1.61 -6.35 6.54
CA ASN A 57 -1.66 -4.96 6.11
C ASN A 57 -0.33 -4.21 6.26
N SER A 58 0.77 -4.89 6.56
CA SER A 58 2.08 -4.28 6.80
C SER A 58 3.19 -5.15 6.21
N PHE A 59 4.08 -4.54 5.42
CA PHE A 59 5.11 -5.21 4.64
C PHE A 59 6.44 -4.46 4.77
N GLU A 60 7.42 -5.08 5.42
CA GLU A 60 8.77 -4.50 5.55
C GLU A 60 9.42 -4.30 4.17
N LEU A 61 10.14 -3.19 3.97
CA LEU A 61 10.78 -2.90 2.67
C LEU A 61 11.73 -4.02 2.24
N GLU A 62 12.43 -4.64 3.19
CA GLU A 62 13.32 -5.76 2.92
C GLU A 62 12.61 -7.04 2.43
N ALA A 63 11.32 -7.19 2.71
CA ALA A 63 10.51 -8.31 2.25
C ALA A 63 9.94 -8.07 0.84
N ILE A 64 10.02 -6.84 0.32
CA ILE A 64 9.49 -6.47 -0.98
C ILE A 64 10.56 -6.69 -2.06
N SER A 65 10.17 -7.35 -3.14
CA SER A 65 11.01 -7.52 -4.33
C SER A 65 10.90 -6.33 -5.27
N LYS A 66 9.68 -5.83 -5.51
CA LYS A 66 9.42 -4.64 -6.34
C LYS A 66 7.99 -4.15 -6.14
N VAL A 67 7.77 -2.87 -6.41
CA VAL A 67 6.43 -2.27 -6.48
C VAL A 67 6.19 -1.79 -7.92
N LYS A 68 5.00 -2.05 -8.46
CA LYS A 68 4.65 -1.64 -9.83
C LYS A 68 3.29 -0.97 -9.90
N CYS A 69 3.14 -0.10 -10.90
CA CYS A 69 1.86 0.44 -11.33
C CYS A 69 1.31 -0.44 -12.46
N GLY A 70 0.05 -0.88 -12.33
CA GLY A 70 -0.67 -1.64 -13.34
C GLY A 70 -1.95 -0.92 -13.78
N THR A 71 -2.46 -1.29 -14.95
CA THR A 71 -3.74 -0.80 -15.49
C THR A 71 -4.86 -1.82 -15.28
N VAL A 72 -6.03 -1.33 -14.89
CA VAL A 72 -7.30 -2.06 -14.86
C VAL A 72 -8.29 -1.31 -15.77
N ILE A 73 -9.40 -1.94 -16.18
CA ILE A 73 -10.30 -1.41 -17.24
C ILE A 73 -10.76 0.05 -17.00
N ILE A 74 -10.90 0.48 -15.75
CA ILE A 74 -11.40 1.83 -15.38
C ILE A 74 -10.44 2.59 -14.44
N PHE A 75 -9.52 1.89 -13.77
CA PHE A 75 -8.65 2.47 -12.73
C PHE A 75 -7.21 1.97 -12.87
N TYR A 76 -6.31 2.54 -12.07
CA TYR A 76 -4.96 2.01 -11.90
C TYR A 76 -4.89 1.16 -10.63
N ARG A 77 -3.82 0.37 -10.54
CA ARG A 77 -3.47 -0.39 -9.35
C ARG A 77 -2.01 -0.24 -8.98
N ILE A 78 -1.73 -0.36 -7.69
CA ILE A 78 -0.39 -0.60 -7.16
C ILE A 78 -0.30 -2.10 -6.86
N VAL A 79 0.80 -2.73 -7.26
CA VAL A 79 1.11 -4.13 -6.97
C VAL A 79 2.41 -4.19 -6.20
N ILE A 80 2.36 -4.73 -4.99
CA ILE A 80 3.54 -5.06 -4.19
C ILE A 80 3.87 -6.52 -4.45
N TYR A 81 5.05 -6.80 -4.99
CA TYR A 81 5.55 -8.17 -5.14
C TYR A 81 6.49 -8.46 -3.97
N LEU A 82 6.19 -9.50 -3.21
CA LEU A 82 6.98 -9.96 -2.08
C LEU A 82 8.05 -10.95 -2.54
N LYS A 83 9.17 -11.02 -1.81
CA LYS A 83 10.29 -11.93 -2.14
C LYS A 83 9.92 -13.42 -2.00
N ASN A 84 8.88 -13.74 -1.24
CA ASN A 84 8.35 -15.09 -1.09
C ASN A 84 7.51 -15.56 -2.30
N GLY A 85 7.30 -14.70 -3.31
CA GLY A 85 6.50 -15.00 -4.50
C GLY A 85 5.06 -14.49 -4.46
N ASP A 86 4.58 -14.03 -3.30
CA ASP A 86 3.24 -13.46 -3.17
C ASP A 86 3.14 -12.07 -3.78
N SER A 87 1.90 -11.64 -4.03
CA SER A 87 1.61 -10.27 -4.46
C SER A 87 0.40 -9.71 -3.75
N ILE A 88 0.48 -8.42 -3.41
CA ILE A 88 -0.57 -7.66 -2.75
C ILE A 88 -1.10 -6.62 -3.74
N LEU A 89 -2.41 -6.61 -3.92
CA LEU A 89 -3.08 -5.79 -4.92
C LEU A 89 -3.82 -4.64 -4.24
N PHE A 90 -3.54 -3.43 -4.72
CA PHE A 90 -4.21 -2.20 -4.34
C PHE A 90 -4.88 -1.61 -5.56
N ASN A 91 -6.20 -1.77 -5.66
CA ASN A 91 -7.03 -1.32 -6.78
C ASN A 91 -7.59 0.09 -6.54
N GLN A 92 -8.30 0.60 -7.56
CA GLN A 92 -9.01 1.90 -7.50
C GLN A 92 -8.11 3.09 -7.16
N VAL A 93 -6.85 3.04 -7.62
CA VAL A 93 -5.90 4.13 -7.44
C VAL A 93 -5.96 5.03 -8.66
N ASP A 94 -5.90 6.35 -8.47
CA ASP A 94 -5.74 7.26 -9.60
C ASP A 94 -4.34 7.10 -10.24
N LYS A 95 -4.25 7.38 -11.55
CA LYS A 95 -3.02 7.19 -12.32
C LYS A 95 -1.83 7.97 -11.74
N ARG A 96 -2.06 9.21 -11.30
CA ARG A 96 -1.00 10.11 -10.87
C ARG A 96 -0.43 9.61 -9.54
N SER A 97 -1.29 9.29 -8.59
CA SER A 97 -0.86 8.77 -7.30
C SER A 97 -0.22 7.40 -7.40
N ALA A 98 -0.75 6.49 -8.24
CA ALA A 98 -0.12 5.18 -8.43
C ALA A 98 1.32 5.30 -8.95
N LYS A 99 1.57 6.23 -9.89
CA LYS A 99 2.92 6.50 -10.39
C LYS A 99 3.80 7.16 -9.33
N ALA A 100 3.30 8.19 -8.65
CA ALA A 100 4.05 8.89 -7.61
C ALA A 100 4.45 7.96 -6.45
N PHE A 101 3.57 7.04 -6.07
CA PHE A 101 3.84 6.05 -5.03
C PHE A 101 4.97 5.08 -5.45
N VAL A 102 4.91 4.55 -6.67
CA VAL A 102 5.95 3.66 -7.21
C VAL A 102 7.29 4.39 -7.35
N GLU A 103 7.28 5.65 -7.81
CA GLU A 103 8.47 6.47 -7.91
C GLU A 103 9.10 6.73 -6.54
N ALA A 104 8.31 7.09 -5.53
CA ALA A 104 8.78 7.29 -4.16
C ALA A 104 9.39 5.99 -3.57
N TYR A 105 8.77 4.83 -3.81
CA TYR A 105 9.34 3.54 -3.40
C TYR A 105 10.69 3.28 -4.08
N ASN A 106 10.80 3.52 -5.39
CA ASN A 106 12.05 3.29 -6.13
C ASN A 106 13.15 4.25 -5.68
N GLN A 107 12.83 5.52 -5.38
CA GLN A 107 13.82 6.48 -4.88
C GLN A 107 14.34 6.12 -3.48
N LEU A 108 13.52 5.48 -2.66
CA LEU A 108 13.89 5.04 -1.31
C LEU A 108 14.75 3.77 -1.29
N THR A 109 14.60 2.91 -2.30
CA THR A 109 15.15 1.53 -2.29
C THR A 109 16.24 1.29 -3.34
N ASN A 110 16.54 2.28 -4.19
CA ASN A 110 17.70 2.32 -5.08
C ASN A 110 18.85 3.10 -4.43
#